data_AF-A0A3R6DZI4-F1
#
_entry.id   AF-A0A3R6DZI4-F1
#
_cell.length_a   1.000
_cell.length_b   1.000
_cell.length_c   1.000
_cell.angle_alpha   90.00
_cell.angle_beta   90.00
_cell.angle_gamma   90.00
#
_symmetry.space_group_name_H-M   'P 1'
#
loop_
_entity.id
_entity.type
_entity.pdbx_description
1 polymer ?
#
loop_
_entity_poly.entity_id
_entity_poly.type
_entity_poly.pdbx_seq_one_letter_code
_entity_poly.pdbx_strand_id
1 'polypeptide(L)'
;MSLEIRLQHAIADRRLMTYRPEEILPAVNQILFQTYVLLGFSPPNDRDLGILIAKLAADLQESYPSLTLQEVALCFELGAKGEYGDFMGLNLRTITRWLKCYQTSDLRYRAVVEREQAKSLSALPPVSEAYKEERERVFLRRVFEQYRAGCPIERLYPARVYLSLQARGIIRDSPEAKRTAMRQAAGYRPAGNMVINEEMRLAMVKQQAMGILLKRFFDKAIEAGRELLKAG
;
A
#
# COMPACT_ATOMS: atom_id res chain seq x y z
N MET A 1 31.59 8.92 -12.92
CA MET A 1 30.31 8.95 -12.18
C MET A 1 30.55 8.33 -10.81
N SER A 2 30.19 9.00 -9.71
CA SER A 2 30.45 8.47 -8.35
C SER A 2 29.62 7.22 -8.06
N LEU A 3 30.11 6.35 -7.16
CA LEU A 3 29.41 5.15 -6.72
C LEU A 3 28.01 5.46 -6.17
N GLU A 4 27.90 6.56 -5.43
CA GLU A 4 26.64 7.02 -4.82
C GLU A 4 25.57 7.34 -5.87
N ILE A 5 25.94 8.06 -6.95
CA ILE A 5 25.00 8.38 -8.04
C ILE A 5 24.51 7.09 -8.70
N ARG A 6 25.42 6.15 -8.99
CA ARG A 6 25.06 4.85 -9.58
C ARG A 6 24.12 4.06 -8.67
N LEU A 7 24.37 4.07 -7.36
CA LEU A 7 23.54 3.39 -6.37
C LEU A 7 22.14 4.01 -6.29
N GLN A 8 22.03 5.33 -6.31
CA GLN A 8 20.73 6.01 -6.30
C GLN A 8 19.90 5.64 -7.54
N HIS A 9 20.51 5.61 -8.72
CA HIS A 9 19.86 5.10 -9.94
C HIS A 9 19.48 3.62 -9.82
N ALA A 10 20.36 2.78 -9.28
CA ALA A 10 20.11 1.35 -9.14
C ALA A 10 18.91 1.06 -8.22
N ILE A 11 18.84 1.72 -7.06
CA ILE A 11 17.72 1.58 -6.12
C ILE A 11 16.42 2.14 -6.72
N ALA A 12 16.50 3.11 -7.63
CA ALA A 12 15.35 3.71 -8.29
C ALA A 12 14.61 2.78 -9.27
N ASP A 13 15.28 1.75 -9.75
CA ASP A 13 14.80 0.86 -10.81
C ASP A 13 13.69 -0.11 -10.34
N ARG A 14 13.16 -0.88 -11.29
CA ARG A 14 12.14 -1.92 -11.10
C ARG A 14 12.65 -3.01 -10.15
N ARG A 15 11.81 -3.37 -9.18
CA ARG A 15 12.10 -4.38 -8.15
C ARG A 15 11.98 -5.79 -8.69
N LEU A 16 12.83 -6.70 -8.22
CA LEU A 16 12.89 -8.11 -8.63
C LEU A 16 11.54 -8.83 -8.48
N MET A 17 10.79 -8.55 -7.41
CA MET A 17 9.45 -9.12 -7.19
C MET A 17 8.43 -8.82 -8.29
N THR A 18 8.68 -7.80 -9.11
CA THR A 18 7.76 -7.40 -10.18
C THR A 18 8.08 -8.04 -11.52
N TYR A 19 9.22 -8.70 -11.66
CA TYR A 19 9.63 -9.37 -12.91
C TYR A 19 8.93 -10.71 -13.09
N ARG A 20 8.65 -11.06 -14.34
CA ARG A 20 8.29 -12.44 -14.69
C ARG A 20 9.57 -13.30 -14.75
N PRO A 21 9.49 -14.62 -14.46
CA PRO A 21 10.65 -15.52 -14.53
C PRO A 21 11.37 -15.53 -15.89
N GLU A 22 10.66 -15.28 -16.98
CA GLU A 22 11.23 -15.23 -18.33
C GLU A 22 12.05 -13.94 -18.56
N GLU A 23 11.67 -12.84 -17.91
CA GLU A 23 12.32 -11.52 -18.07
C GLU A 23 13.64 -11.43 -17.29
N ILE A 24 13.77 -12.18 -16.20
CA ILE A 24 14.92 -12.08 -15.28
C ILE A 24 16.13 -12.88 -15.78
N LEU A 25 15.91 -14.01 -16.47
CA LEU A 25 16.98 -14.92 -16.89
C LEU A 25 18.04 -14.24 -17.81
N PRO A 26 17.66 -13.46 -18.85
CA PRO A 26 18.65 -12.80 -19.70
C PRO A 26 19.48 -11.76 -18.94
N ALA A 27 18.88 -11.06 -17.99
CA ALA A 27 19.58 -10.06 -17.18
C ALA A 27 20.57 -10.73 -16.22
N VAL A 28 20.18 -11.81 -15.56
CA VAL A 28 21.06 -12.60 -14.69
C VAL A 28 22.23 -13.18 -15.49
N ASN A 29 21.96 -13.68 -16.69
CA ASN A 29 23.00 -14.14 -17.61
C ASN A 29 24.04 -13.04 -17.89
N GLN A 30 23.58 -11.85 -18.27
CA GLN A 30 24.45 -10.71 -18.55
C GLN A 30 25.29 -10.31 -17.33
N ILE A 31 24.69 -10.26 -16.14
CA ILE A 31 25.41 -9.92 -14.89
C ILE A 31 26.50 -10.96 -14.60
N LEU A 32 26.20 -12.25 -14.74
CA LEU A 32 27.19 -13.31 -14.52
C LEU A 32 28.35 -13.23 -15.53
N PHE A 33 28.06 -13.05 -16.82
CA PHE A 33 29.10 -12.87 -17.84
C PHE A 33 30.02 -11.67 -17.54
N GLN A 34 29.43 -10.52 -17.21
CA GLN A 34 30.21 -9.34 -16.82
C GLN A 34 31.10 -9.61 -15.60
N THR A 35 30.56 -10.35 -14.63
CA THR A 35 31.29 -10.70 -13.40
C THR A 35 32.46 -11.65 -13.68
N TYR A 36 32.26 -12.66 -14.55
CA TYR A 36 33.36 -13.52 -15.01
C TYR A 36 34.48 -12.72 -15.67
N VAL A 37 34.13 -11.77 -16.54
CA VAL A 37 35.11 -10.88 -17.19
C VAL A 37 35.86 -10.03 -16.16
N LEU A 38 35.17 -9.45 -15.18
CA LEU A 38 35.80 -8.64 -14.13
C LEU A 38 36.78 -9.44 -13.27
N LEU A 39 36.47 -10.70 -13.01
CA LEU A 39 37.32 -11.60 -12.23
C LEU A 39 38.46 -12.23 -13.05
N GLY A 40 38.45 -12.06 -14.39
CA GLY A 40 39.43 -12.69 -15.28
C GLY A 40 39.22 -14.20 -15.49
N PHE A 41 38.00 -14.70 -15.31
CA PHE A 41 37.66 -16.12 -15.48
C PHE A 41 36.85 -16.34 -16.77
N SER A 42 37.01 -17.52 -17.36
CA SER A 42 36.10 -17.99 -18.40
C SER A 42 34.81 -18.54 -17.77
N PRO A 43 33.63 -18.22 -18.34
CA PRO A 43 32.38 -18.85 -17.95
C PRO A 43 32.44 -20.38 -18.11
N PRO A 44 31.67 -21.14 -17.32
CA PRO A 44 31.53 -22.58 -17.50
C PRO A 44 30.83 -22.89 -18.84
N ASN A 45 30.76 -24.18 -19.19
CA ASN A 45 30.00 -24.60 -20.37
C ASN A 45 28.52 -24.17 -20.28
N ASP A 46 27.85 -24.07 -21.44
CA ASP A 46 26.49 -23.53 -21.54
C ASP A 46 25.46 -24.26 -20.67
N ARG A 47 25.62 -25.57 -20.48
CA ARG A 47 24.70 -26.38 -19.66
C ARG A 47 24.82 -25.98 -18.19
N ASP A 48 26.05 -25.96 -17.66
CA ASP A 48 26.30 -25.63 -16.26
C ASP A 48 25.99 -24.16 -15.97
N LEU A 49 26.32 -23.28 -16.91
CA LEU A 49 25.96 -21.87 -16.83
C LEU A 49 24.44 -21.66 -16.81
N GLY A 50 23.70 -22.39 -17.67
CA GLY A 50 22.24 -22.34 -17.71
C GLY A 50 21.60 -22.76 -16.39
N ILE A 51 22.13 -23.79 -15.73
CA ILE A 51 21.67 -24.23 -14.40
C ILE A 51 21.94 -23.14 -13.35
N LEU A 52 23.14 -22.54 -13.36
CA LEU A 52 23.50 -21.46 -12.45
C LEU A 52 22.60 -20.24 -12.61
N ILE A 53 22.32 -19.83 -13.85
CA ILE A 53 21.43 -18.70 -14.17
C ILE A 53 20.01 -18.97 -13.65
N ALA A 54 19.46 -20.15 -13.94
CA ALA A 54 18.11 -20.51 -13.51
C ALA A 54 17.99 -20.54 -11.99
N LYS A 55 18.99 -21.09 -11.29
CA LYS A 55 19.02 -21.10 -9.82
C LYS A 55 19.16 -19.71 -9.23
N LEU A 56 20.09 -18.90 -9.74
CA LEU A 56 20.28 -17.55 -9.26
C LEU A 56 19.03 -16.68 -9.50
N ALA A 57 18.38 -16.80 -10.65
CA ALA A 57 17.14 -16.08 -10.93
C ALA A 57 16.03 -16.43 -9.93
N ALA A 58 15.83 -17.71 -9.63
CA ALA A 58 14.86 -18.15 -8.63
C ALA A 58 15.20 -17.61 -7.24
N ASP A 59 16.45 -17.76 -6.80
CA ASP A 59 16.93 -17.28 -5.50
C ASP A 59 16.77 -15.75 -5.36
N LEU A 60 17.03 -14.99 -6.43
CA LEU A 60 16.85 -13.53 -6.46
C LEU A 60 15.40 -13.11 -6.24
N GLN A 61 14.45 -13.81 -6.85
CA GLN A 61 13.02 -13.50 -6.68
C GLN A 61 12.49 -13.93 -5.32
N GLU A 62 12.95 -15.08 -4.79
CA GLU A 62 12.47 -15.62 -3.52
C GLU A 62 13.11 -14.92 -2.31
N SER A 63 14.43 -14.78 -2.30
CA SER A 63 15.18 -14.30 -1.13
C SER A 63 15.50 -12.81 -1.16
N TYR A 64 15.50 -12.18 -2.35
CA TYR A 64 15.86 -10.76 -2.50
C TYR A 64 14.80 -9.92 -3.25
N PRO A 65 13.49 -10.12 -3.00
CA PRO A 65 12.40 -9.50 -3.78
C PRO A 65 12.45 -7.97 -3.84
N SER A 66 13.03 -7.34 -2.80
CA SER A 66 13.14 -5.89 -2.68
C SER A 66 14.34 -5.27 -3.40
N LEU A 67 15.30 -6.05 -3.90
CA LEU A 67 16.40 -5.51 -4.70
C LEU A 67 15.95 -5.23 -6.14
N THR A 68 16.74 -4.49 -6.90
CA THR A 68 16.60 -4.34 -8.35
C THR A 68 17.70 -5.11 -9.08
N LEU A 69 17.54 -5.36 -10.39
CA LEU A 69 18.60 -5.96 -11.20
C LEU A 69 19.88 -5.11 -11.21
N GLN A 70 19.74 -3.78 -11.19
CA GLN A 70 20.88 -2.86 -11.12
C GLN A 70 21.59 -2.92 -9.77
N GLU A 71 20.86 -3.08 -8.67
CA GLU A 71 21.44 -3.34 -7.34
C GLU A 71 22.23 -4.65 -7.35
N VAL A 72 21.71 -5.71 -7.99
CA VAL A 72 22.42 -7.00 -8.13
C VAL A 72 23.70 -6.85 -8.96
N ALA A 73 23.64 -6.16 -10.10
CA ALA A 73 24.82 -5.91 -10.93
C ALA A 73 25.91 -5.15 -10.16
N LEU A 74 25.51 -4.10 -9.43
CA LEU A 74 26.42 -3.32 -8.59
C LEU A 74 27.01 -4.16 -7.44
N CYS A 75 26.17 -4.99 -6.81
CA CYS A 75 26.61 -5.92 -5.78
C CYS A 75 27.70 -6.87 -6.30
N PHE A 76 27.54 -7.42 -7.51
CA PHE A 76 28.52 -8.34 -8.09
C PHE A 76 29.80 -7.63 -8.49
N GLU A 77 29.74 -6.39 -9.00
CA GLU A 77 30.93 -5.58 -9.26
C GLU A 77 31.72 -5.29 -7.98
N LEU A 78 31.05 -4.87 -6.90
CA LEU A 78 31.71 -4.60 -5.62
C LEU A 78 32.24 -5.88 -4.97
N GLY A 79 31.49 -6.98 -5.08
CA GLY A 79 31.94 -8.30 -4.64
C GLY A 79 33.21 -8.75 -5.39
N ALA A 80 33.26 -8.58 -6.71
CA ALA A 80 34.42 -8.90 -7.52
C ALA A 80 35.66 -8.04 -7.17
N LYS A 81 35.44 -6.83 -6.66
CA LYS A 81 36.48 -5.93 -6.15
C LYS A 81 36.94 -6.25 -4.71
N GLY A 82 36.29 -7.20 -4.04
CA GLY A 82 36.66 -7.68 -2.70
C GLY A 82 35.90 -7.01 -1.55
N GLU A 83 34.92 -6.16 -1.80
CA GLU A 83 34.18 -5.42 -0.76
C GLU A 83 33.32 -6.32 0.14
N TYR A 84 32.99 -7.54 -0.32
CA TYR A 84 32.11 -8.49 0.38
C TYR A 84 32.81 -9.79 0.80
N GLY A 85 34.13 -9.68 1.02
CA GLY A 85 34.98 -10.76 1.51
C GLY A 85 35.62 -11.60 0.41
N ASP A 86 36.31 -12.65 0.82
CA ASP A 86 37.20 -13.42 -0.05
C ASP A 86 36.47 -14.14 -1.19
N PHE A 87 37.10 -14.10 -2.37
CA PHE A 87 36.65 -14.78 -3.56
C PHE A 87 37.12 -16.25 -3.58
N MET A 88 36.17 -17.19 -3.59
CA MET A 88 36.42 -18.64 -3.66
C MET A 88 35.91 -19.26 -4.96
N GLY A 89 35.85 -18.47 -6.04
CA GLY A 89 35.20 -18.84 -7.31
C GLY A 89 33.76 -18.32 -7.41
N LEU A 90 33.28 -18.14 -8.64
CA LEU A 90 31.91 -17.66 -8.90
C LEU A 90 30.92 -18.84 -8.83
N ASN A 91 30.54 -19.18 -7.60
CA ASN A 91 29.57 -20.21 -7.27
C ASN A 91 28.43 -19.61 -6.41
N LEU A 92 27.35 -20.38 -6.20
CA LEU A 92 26.20 -19.90 -5.42
C LEU A 92 26.57 -19.46 -4.00
N ARG A 93 27.55 -20.09 -3.33
CA ARG A 93 27.99 -19.69 -1.99
C ARG A 93 28.59 -18.27 -2.00
N THR A 94 29.48 -17.99 -2.96
CA THR A 94 30.08 -16.66 -3.13
C THR A 94 29.00 -15.62 -3.45
N ILE A 95 28.12 -15.93 -4.40
CA ILE A 95 27.02 -15.05 -4.82
C ILE A 95 26.07 -14.74 -3.65
N THR A 96 25.63 -15.76 -2.92
CA THR A 96 24.77 -15.57 -1.74
C THR A 96 25.46 -14.73 -0.67
N ARG A 97 26.77 -14.92 -0.45
CA ARG A 97 27.53 -14.09 0.49
C ARG A 97 27.53 -12.63 0.07
N TRP A 98 27.85 -12.34 -1.20
CA TRP A 98 27.85 -10.97 -1.72
C TRP A 98 26.48 -10.31 -1.60
N LEU A 99 25.40 -11.00 -2.00
CA LEU A 99 24.03 -10.48 -1.89
C LEU A 99 23.62 -10.18 -0.46
N LYS A 100 23.96 -11.06 0.50
CA LYS A 100 23.70 -10.82 1.93
C LYS A 100 24.48 -9.62 2.45
N CYS A 101 25.79 -9.56 2.18
CA CYS A 101 26.63 -8.44 2.58
C CYS A 101 26.13 -7.11 2.01
N TYR A 102 25.73 -7.09 0.74
CA TYR A 102 25.16 -5.90 0.10
C TYR A 102 23.83 -5.49 0.73
N GLN A 103 22.91 -6.43 0.93
CA GLN A 103 21.58 -6.17 1.48
C GLN A 103 21.65 -5.53 2.87
N THR A 104 22.62 -5.97 3.70
CA THR A 104 22.86 -5.46 5.05
C THR A 104 23.95 -4.39 5.12
N SER A 105 24.44 -3.88 3.98
CA SER A 105 25.51 -2.87 3.97
C SER A 105 25.00 -1.50 4.41
N ASP A 106 25.83 -0.77 5.16
CA ASP A 106 25.58 0.63 5.51
C ASP A 106 25.42 1.51 4.26
N LEU A 107 26.18 1.19 3.20
CA LEU A 107 26.11 1.86 1.91
C LEU A 107 24.69 1.83 1.34
N ARG A 108 24.08 0.64 1.26
CA ARG A 108 22.71 0.48 0.78
C ARG A 108 21.70 1.10 1.73
N TYR A 109 21.86 0.90 3.04
CA TYR A 109 20.95 1.45 4.04
C TYR A 109 20.83 2.97 3.92
N ARG A 110 21.97 3.68 3.87
CA ARG A 110 22.00 5.14 3.73
C ARG A 110 21.29 5.60 2.47
N ALA A 111 21.55 4.96 1.33
CA ALA A 111 20.94 5.35 0.07
C ALA A 111 19.41 5.14 0.04
N VAL A 112 18.92 4.05 0.67
CA VAL A 112 17.48 3.82 0.82
C VAL A 112 16.84 4.87 1.73
N VAL A 113 17.45 5.16 2.88
CA VAL A 113 16.95 6.16 3.83
C VAL A 113 16.90 7.55 3.20
N GLU A 114 17.97 7.98 2.55
CA GLU A 114 18.05 9.26 1.85
C GLU A 114 16.95 9.39 0.79
N ARG A 115 16.68 8.32 0.04
CA ARG A 115 15.60 8.31 -0.94
C ARG A 115 14.23 8.42 -0.29
N GLU A 116 13.96 7.69 0.79
CA GLU A 116 12.67 7.77 1.49
C GLU A 116 12.48 9.14 2.13
N GLN A 117 13.55 9.77 2.63
CA GLN A 117 13.53 11.15 3.10
C GLN A 117 13.25 12.12 1.95
N ALA A 118 13.94 12.00 0.82
CA ALA A 118 13.72 12.83 -0.36
C ALA A 118 12.28 12.69 -0.89
N LYS A 119 11.74 11.47 -0.95
CA LYS A 119 10.33 11.22 -1.27
C LYS A 119 9.40 11.91 -0.28
N SER A 120 9.67 11.79 1.02
CA SER A 120 8.85 12.40 2.08
C SER A 120 8.88 13.92 2.01
N LEU A 121 10.02 14.53 1.68
CA LEU A 121 10.18 15.97 1.48
C LEU A 121 9.51 16.46 0.18
N SER A 122 9.55 15.65 -0.88
CA SER A 122 8.91 15.97 -2.17
C SER A 122 7.40 15.68 -2.21
N ALA A 123 6.90 14.90 -1.26
CA ALA A 123 5.47 14.64 -1.13
C ALA A 123 4.76 15.96 -0.84
N LEU A 124 3.63 16.17 -1.52
CA LEU A 124 2.76 17.31 -1.20
C LEU A 124 2.48 17.29 0.30
N PRO A 125 2.46 18.47 0.97
CA PRO A 125 2.10 18.51 2.38
C PRO A 125 0.75 17.82 2.55
N PRO A 126 0.57 16.99 3.60
CA PRO A 126 -0.71 16.38 3.85
C PRO A 126 -1.76 17.50 3.85
N VAL A 127 -2.80 17.34 3.04
CA VAL A 127 -3.88 18.32 2.91
C VAL A 127 -4.31 18.72 4.32
N SER A 128 -4.24 20.02 4.66
CA SER A 128 -4.39 20.49 6.04
C SER A 128 -5.66 19.93 6.66
N GLU A 129 -5.61 19.58 7.95
CA GLU A 129 -6.79 19.08 8.67
C GLU A 129 -7.96 20.07 8.58
N ALA A 130 -7.67 21.38 8.54
CA ALA A 130 -8.65 22.43 8.30
C ALA A 130 -9.35 22.30 6.93
N TYR A 131 -8.61 21.99 5.86
CA TYR A 131 -9.20 21.78 4.53
C TYR A 131 -10.06 20.50 4.47
N LYS A 132 -9.61 19.42 5.12
CA LYS A 132 -10.39 18.18 5.20
C LYS A 132 -11.71 18.41 5.94
N GLU A 133 -11.66 19.13 7.06
CA GLU A 133 -12.84 19.47 7.85
C GLU A 133 -13.82 20.34 7.05
N GLU A 134 -13.32 21.34 6.32
CA GLU A 134 -14.17 22.20 5.48
C GLU A 134 -14.84 21.41 4.36
N ARG A 135 -14.11 20.52 3.68
CA ARG A 135 -14.67 19.65 2.63
C ARG A 135 -15.72 18.70 3.19
N GLU A 136 -15.51 18.17 4.39
CA GLU A 136 -16.48 17.28 5.04
C GLU A 136 -17.74 18.06 5.48
N ARG A 137 -17.61 19.31 5.97
CA ARG A 137 -18.76 20.19 6.26
C ARG A 137 -19.59 20.50 5.02
N VAL A 138 -18.94 20.85 3.90
CA VAL A 138 -19.61 21.09 2.61
C VAL A 138 -20.35 19.84 2.14
N PHE A 139 -19.73 18.66 2.28
CA PHE A 139 -20.37 17.38 1.95
C PHE A 139 -21.63 17.13 2.79
N LEU A 140 -21.55 17.29 4.12
CA LEU A 140 -22.69 17.07 5.02
C LEU A 140 -23.86 18.02 4.72
N ARG A 141 -23.57 19.30 4.42
CA ARG A 141 -24.59 20.28 4.02
C ARG A 141 -25.30 19.84 2.74
N ARG A 142 -24.54 19.48 1.71
CA ARG A 142 -25.09 19.03 0.43
C ARG A 142 -25.97 17.79 0.60
N VAL A 143 -25.56 16.83 1.44
CA VAL A 143 -26.37 15.64 1.72
C VAL A 143 -27.71 16.00 2.37
N PHE A 144 -27.71 16.92 3.34
CA PHE A 144 -28.93 17.36 3.98
C PHE A 144 -29.87 18.10 3.01
N GLU A 145 -29.33 18.95 2.15
CA GLU A 145 -30.10 19.63 1.10
C GLU A 145 -30.74 18.64 0.13
N GLN A 146 -30.01 17.60 -0.28
CA GLN A 146 -30.54 16.52 -1.12
C GLN A 146 -31.67 15.77 -0.42
N TYR A 147 -31.53 15.47 0.87
CA TYR A 147 -32.60 14.85 1.65
C TYR A 147 -33.85 15.75 1.73
N ARG A 148 -33.66 17.05 2.00
CA ARG A 148 -34.74 18.04 2.01
C ARG A 148 -35.43 18.17 0.65
N ALA A 149 -34.71 18.00 -0.44
CA ALA A 149 -35.24 17.97 -1.80
C ALA A 149 -35.98 16.66 -2.16
N GLY A 150 -36.11 15.72 -1.21
CA GLY A 150 -36.86 14.48 -1.38
C GLY A 150 -36.04 13.27 -1.82
N CYS A 151 -34.69 13.34 -1.78
CA CYS A 151 -33.87 12.17 -2.07
C CYS A 151 -33.97 11.11 -0.95
N PRO A 152 -34.18 9.82 -1.29
CA PRO A 152 -34.22 8.73 -0.30
C PRO A 152 -32.91 8.61 0.48
N ILE A 153 -33.00 8.40 1.78
CA ILE A 153 -31.85 8.35 2.70
C ILE A 153 -30.86 7.22 2.35
N GLU A 154 -31.35 6.15 1.73
CA GLU A 154 -30.56 4.99 1.29
C GLU A 154 -29.52 5.38 0.23
N ARG A 155 -29.78 6.44 -0.55
CA ARG A 155 -28.87 6.97 -1.58
C ARG A 155 -27.88 7.99 -1.06
N LEU A 156 -27.95 8.34 0.23
CA LEU A 156 -27.20 9.44 0.84
C LEU A 156 -26.08 8.97 1.77
N TYR A 157 -25.57 7.76 1.56
CA TYR A 157 -24.47 7.18 2.35
C TYR A 157 -24.72 7.23 3.88
N PRO A 158 -25.85 6.69 4.37
CA PRO A 158 -26.36 6.96 5.70
C PRO A 158 -25.37 6.63 6.83
N ALA A 159 -24.64 5.51 6.71
CA ALA A 159 -23.66 5.11 7.73
C ALA A 159 -22.49 6.11 7.84
N ARG A 160 -21.97 6.59 6.71
CA ARG A 160 -20.86 7.57 6.69
C ARG A 160 -21.30 8.89 7.31
N VAL A 161 -22.46 9.39 6.89
CA VAL A 161 -23.01 10.68 7.33
C VAL A 161 -23.34 10.63 8.82
N TYR A 162 -23.96 9.54 9.28
CA TYR A 162 -24.26 9.33 10.70
C TYR A 162 -22.98 9.35 11.56
N LEU A 163 -21.94 8.61 11.16
CA LEU A 163 -20.66 8.57 11.88
C LEU A 163 -19.98 9.94 11.90
N SER A 164 -20.01 10.65 10.77
CA SER A 164 -19.42 11.98 10.60
C SER A 164 -20.13 13.03 11.50
N LEU A 165 -21.47 12.96 11.63
CA LEU A 165 -22.26 13.82 12.51
C LEU A 165 -22.14 13.43 13.99
N GLN A 166 -21.99 12.15 14.30
CA GLN A 166 -21.77 11.64 15.66
C GLN A 166 -20.37 12.02 16.17
N ALA A 167 -19.34 11.90 15.34
CA ALA A 167 -17.97 12.31 15.69
C ALA A 167 -17.88 13.81 16.02
N ARG A 168 -18.70 14.64 15.35
CA ARG A 168 -18.83 16.07 15.63
C ARG A 168 -19.75 16.39 16.82
N GLY A 169 -20.32 15.38 17.46
CA GLY A 169 -21.23 15.56 18.60
C GLY A 169 -22.56 16.24 18.25
N ILE A 170 -22.92 16.31 16.95
CA ILE A 170 -24.18 16.88 16.47
C ILE A 170 -25.33 15.90 16.71
N ILE A 171 -25.08 14.61 16.42
CA ILE A 171 -25.98 13.52 16.79
C ILE A 171 -25.53 12.94 18.13
N ARG A 172 -26.38 13.06 19.15
CA ARG A 172 -26.17 12.51 20.50
C ARG A 172 -27.26 11.51 20.85
N ASP A 173 -27.31 10.41 20.12
CA ASP A 173 -28.27 9.33 20.41
C ASP A 173 -27.91 8.59 21.70
N SER A 174 -28.92 8.37 22.55
CA SER A 174 -28.78 7.53 23.74
C SER A 174 -28.48 6.07 23.35
N PRO A 175 -27.84 5.28 24.23
CA PRO A 175 -27.65 3.85 24.02
C PRO A 175 -28.96 3.10 23.74
N GLU A 176 -30.07 3.56 24.31
CA GLU A 176 -31.40 2.99 24.12
C GLU A 176 -31.96 3.25 22.72
N ALA A 177 -31.76 4.46 22.17
CA ALA A 177 -32.15 4.79 20.81
C ALA A 177 -31.39 3.90 19.80
N LYS A 178 -30.09 3.67 20.03
CA LYS A 178 -29.27 2.77 19.22
C LYS A 178 -29.76 1.32 19.27
N ARG A 179 -30.04 0.80 20.47
CA ARG A 179 -30.61 -0.56 20.66
C ARG A 179 -31.97 -0.71 19.97
N THR A 180 -32.79 0.34 19.99
CA THR A 180 -34.11 0.33 19.34
C THR A 180 -33.98 0.32 17.82
N ALA A 181 -33.08 1.13 17.25
CA ALA A 181 -32.81 1.12 15.82
C ALA A 181 -32.23 -0.22 15.34
N MET A 182 -31.34 -0.84 16.13
CA MET A 182 -30.82 -2.19 15.86
C MET A 182 -31.93 -3.25 15.85
N ARG A 183 -32.89 -3.18 16.78
CA ARG A 183 -34.07 -4.08 16.78
C ARG A 183 -34.95 -3.88 15.55
N GLN A 184 -35.14 -2.64 15.11
CA GLN A 184 -35.92 -2.33 13.90
C GLN A 184 -35.22 -2.81 12.62
N ALA A 185 -33.89 -2.72 12.59
CA ALA A 185 -33.08 -3.21 11.47
C ALA A 185 -32.84 -4.73 11.50
N ALA A 186 -33.18 -5.45 12.58
CA ALA A 186 -32.87 -6.87 12.76
C ALA A 186 -33.54 -7.77 11.71
N GLY A 187 -34.68 -7.35 11.16
CA GLY A 187 -35.40 -8.05 10.10
C GLY A 187 -34.85 -7.81 8.69
N TYR A 188 -33.83 -6.94 8.53
CA TYR A 188 -33.27 -6.64 7.22
C TYR A 188 -32.56 -7.86 6.63
N ARG A 189 -32.97 -8.23 5.41
CA ARG A 189 -32.28 -9.19 4.56
C ARG A 189 -31.93 -8.50 3.24
N PRO A 190 -30.66 -8.53 2.80
CA PRO A 190 -30.30 -7.97 1.51
C PRO A 190 -30.97 -8.76 0.37
N ALA A 191 -31.25 -8.08 -0.73
CA ALA A 191 -31.86 -8.71 -1.90
C ALA A 191 -30.81 -9.57 -2.64
N GLY A 192 -31.18 -10.80 -3.04
CA GLY A 192 -30.39 -11.68 -3.89
C GLY A 192 -29.87 -12.97 -3.21
N ASN A 193 -29.23 -13.84 -3.99
CA ASN A 193 -28.67 -15.13 -3.55
C ASN A 193 -27.27 -14.99 -2.90
N MET A 194 -27.04 -13.92 -2.14
CA MET A 194 -25.74 -13.70 -1.49
C MET A 194 -25.61 -14.61 -0.27
N VAL A 195 -24.55 -15.43 -0.22
CA VAL A 195 -24.18 -16.17 0.99
C VAL A 195 -23.64 -15.17 2.01
N ILE A 196 -24.35 -15.00 3.12
CA ILE A 196 -24.03 -14.01 4.15
C ILE A 196 -23.69 -14.74 5.42
N ASN A 197 -22.46 -14.58 5.89
CA ASN A 197 -22.08 -15.04 7.22
C ASN A 197 -22.66 -14.10 8.31
N GLU A 198 -22.67 -14.56 9.55
CA GLU A 198 -23.31 -13.84 10.66
C GLU A 198 -22.66 -12.48 10.93
N GLU A 199 -21.35 -12.35 10.74
CA GLU A 199 -20.62 -11.09 10.91
C GLU A 199 -21.03 -10.03 9.88
N MET A 200 -21.13 -10.40 8.61
CA MET A 200 -21.60 -9.52 7.54
C MET A 200 -23.06 -9.13 7.75
N ARG A 201 -23.90 -10.06 8.23
CA ARG A 201 -25.30 -9.77 8.58
C ARG A 201 -25.38 -8.69 9.66
N LEU A 202 -24.61 -8.84 10.75
CA LEU A 202 -24.56 -7.87 11.84
C LEU A 202 -24.05 -6.50 11.37
N ALA A 203 -23.04 -6.46 10.50
CA ALA A 203 -22.54 -5.22 9.92
C ALA A 203 -23.61 -4.49 9.08
N MET A 204 -24.37 -5.22 8.27
CA MET A 204 -25.48 -4.66 7.47
C MET A 204 -26.61 -4.14 8.36
N VAL A 205 -27.03 -4.91 9.38
CA VAL A 205 -28.04 -4.48 10.36
C VAL A 205 -27.60 -3.18 11.06
N LYS A 206 -26.31 -3.07 11.41
CA LYS A 206 -25.74 -1.84 11.99
C LYS A 206 -25.81 -0.65 11.04
N GLN A 207 -25.49 -0.83 9.76
CA GLN A 207 -25.60 0.23 8.75
C GLN A 207 -27.05 0.69 8.57
N GLN A 208 -28.00 -0.24 8.56
CA GLN A 208 -29.43 0.08 8.48
C GLN A 208 -29.93 0.83 9.73
N ALA A 209 -29.51 0.40 10.91
CA ALA A 209 -29.81 1.10 12.16
C ALA A 209 -29.29 2.55 12.15
N MET A 210 -28.07 2.78 11.62
CA MET A 210 -27.54 4.13 11.44
C MET A 210 -28.37 4.97 10.47
N GLY A 211 -28.88 4.37 9.38
CA GLY A 211 -29.78 5.05 8.45
C GLY A 211 -31.11 5.45 9.09
N ILE A 212 -31.71 4.58 9.91
CA ILE A 212 -32.95 4.89 10.65
C ILE A 212 -32.73 6.07 11.61
N LEU A 213 -31.62 6.08 12.35
CA LEU A 213 -31.30 7.17 13.28
C LEU A 213 -31.02 8.49 12.54
N LEU A 214 -30.27 8.42 11.44
CA LEU A 214 -29.98 9.58 10.60
C LEU A 214 -31.27 10.17 10.02
N LYS A 215 -32.17 9.33 9.52
CA LYS A 215 -33.48 9.75 8.98
C LYS A 215 -34.29 10.50 10.04
N ARG A 216 -34.45 9.92 11.23
CA ARG A 216 -35.14 10.57 12.36
C ARG A 216 -34.52 11.90 12.75
N PHE A 217 -33.19 11.99 12.70
CA PHE A 217 -32.48 13.23 13.00
C PHE A 217 -32.75 14.30 11.93
N PHE A 218 -32.71 13.95 10.65
CA PHE A 218 -33.02 14.87 9.56
C PHE A 218 -34.49 15.31 9.56
N ASP A 219 -35.43 14.40 9.81
CA ASP A 219 -36.86 14.71 9.91
C ASP A 219 -37.11 15.75 11.03
N LYS A 220 -36.56 15.50 12.23
CA LYS A 220 -36.62 16.46 13.35
C LYS A 220 -35.93 17.79 13.04
N ALA A 221 -34.84 17.78 12.29
CA ALA A 221 -34.13 18.99 11.90
C ALA A 221 -34.96 19.85 10.93
N ILE A 222 -35.68 19.21 10.00
CA ILE A 222 -36.60 19.88 9.08
C ILE A 222 -37.81 20.45 9.84
N GLU A 223 -38.43 19.66 10.71
CA GLU A 223 -39.57 20.10 11.55
C GLU A 223 -39.21 21.29 12.44
N ALA A 224 -37.99 21.30 12.99
CA ALA A 224 -37.50 22.37 13.84
C ALA A 224 -36.96 23.60 13.06
N GLY A 225 -37.04 23.60 11.73
CA GLY A 225 -36.50 24.68 10.89
C GLY A 225 -34.99 24.89 11.04
N ARG A 226 -34.23 23.87 11.47
CA ARG A 226 -32.79 23.98 11.73
C ARG A 226 -31.99 23.86 10.44
N GLU A 227 -31.14 24.83 10.18
CA GLU A 227 -30.00 24.66 9.29
C GLU A 227 -28.93 23.83 10.01
N LEU A 228 -28.63 22.64 9.53
CA LEU A 228 -27.79 21.67 10.24
C LEU A 228 -26.35 22.15 10.52
N LEU A 229 -25.90 23.24 9.90
CA LEU A 229 -24.58 23.83 10.06
C LEU A 229 -24.64 25.35 9.81
N LYS A 230 -24.98 26.15 10.85
CA LYS A 230 -24.78 27.62 10.78
C LYS A 230 -23.28 27.90 10.58
N ALA A 231 -22.98 28.81 9.65
CA ALA A 231 -21.61 29.26 9.39
C ALA A 231 -21.01 29.83 10.69
N GLY A 232 -19.96 29.19 11.17
CA GLY A 232 -19.03 29.69 12.17
C GLY A 232 -17.63 29.49 11.60
#